data_AF-A0A7S3FS46-F1
#
_entry.id   AF-A0A7S3FS46-F1
#
_cell.length_a   1.000
_cell.length_b   1.000
_cell.length_c   1.000
_cell.angle_alpha   90.00
_cell.angle_beta   90.00
_cell.angle_gamma   90.00
#
_symmetry.space_group_name_H-M   'P 1'
#
loop_
_entity.id
_entity.type
_entity.pdbx_description
1 polymer ?
#
loop_
_entity_poly.entity_id
_entity_poly.type
_entity_poly.pdbx_seq_one_letter_code
_entity_poly.pdbx_strand_id
1 'polypeptide(L)'
;LVLPKVRSNIEKSCELVAKGKADFQRVVGHVLKIFQDKFNHFRLSVGAMERLFNVMLAAQTGDNSNLNCIANKIEKRHDSKDDYINFCIKCFKGHFCIQHHNKKGWGLKCDTCNYAIRFCQDAARVKRAQGEKAHCSECNSFRINVVYSKDSPFPNGQSSYEGCLFCDNQLRAHIRNLASKPVKAMTQAEAEEAKKALEEKKRLKEEQRKLKMEASKDQPKPKDDVKKKKPKPQKKGPVDKLTDEQRMNEFMKRFQKEDED
;
A
#
# COMPACT_ATOMS: atom_id res chain seq x y z
N LEU A 1 18.82 8.56 -0.54
CA LEU A 1 20.21 8.82 -0.14
C LEU A 1 20.96 7.55 0.24
N VAL A 2 20.28 6.52 0.73
CA VAL A 2 20.91 5.30 1.28
C VAL A 2 21.29 4.25 0.22
N LEU A 3 20.61 4.22 -0.94
CA LEU A 3 20.94 3.25 -2.00
C LEU A 3 22.32 3.56 -2.60
N PRO A 4 23.17 2.53 -2.85
CA PRO A 4 24.55 2.73 -3.32
C PRO A 4 24.65 3.22 -4.78
N LYS A 5 23.52 3.35 -5.49
CA LYS A 5 23.47 3.63 -6.93
C LYS A 5 24.13 4.96 -7.31
N VAL A 6 23.89 6.03 -6.53
CA VAL A 6 24.44 7.36 -6.83
C VAL A 6 25.96 7.34 -6.66
N ARG A 7 26.46 6.76 -5.57
CA ARG A 7 27.89 6.60 -5.31
C ARG A 7 28.58 5.78 -6.42
N SER A 8 28.02 4.62 -6.76
CA SER A 8 28.56 3.78 -7.83
C SER A 8 28.62 4.49 -9.18
N ASN A 9 27.61 5.31 -9.51
CA ASN A 9 27.63 6.09 -10.75
C ASN A 9 28.72 7.17 -10.73
N ILE A 10 28.97 7.82 -9.59
CA ILE A 10 30.02 8.83 -9.44
C ILE A 10 31.40 8.19 -9.61
N GLU A 11 31.63 7.05 -8.94
CA GLU A 11 32.89 6.30 -9.05
C GLU A 11 33.20 5.90 -10.51
N LYS A 12 32.18 5.45 -11.25
CA LYS A 12 32.30 5.18 -12.70
C LYS A 12 32.63 6.42 -13.51
N SER A 13 32.02 7.56 -13.20
CA SER A 13 32.34 8.83 -13.87
C SER A 13 33.77 9.28 -13.58
N CYS A 14 34.26 9.10 -12.34
CA CYS A 14 35.66 9.35 -12.00
C CYS A 14 36.61 8.45 -12.80
N GLU A 15 36.26 7.18 -13.00
CA GLU A 15 37.04 6.26 -13.82
C GLU A 15 37.09 6.69 -15.30
N LEU A 16 35.98 7.21 -15.85
CA LEU A 16 35.95 7.76 -17.21
C LEU A 16 36.79 9.03 -17.36
N VAL A 17 36.81 9.90 -16.34
CA VAL A 17 37.70 11.07 -16.31
C VAL A 17 39.16 10.62 -16.28
N ALA A 18 39.50 9.64 -15.46
CA ALA A 18 40.87 9.09 -15.41
C ALA A 18 41.33 8.48 -16.74
N LYS A 19 40.40 7.87 -17.50
CA LYS A 19 40.65 7.34 -18.85
C LYS A 19 40.65 8.41 -19.95
N GLY A 20 40.46 9.69 -19.61
CA GLY A 20 40.34 10.80 -20.58
C GLY A 20 39.08 10.75 -21.45
N LYS A 21 38.07 9.94 -21.07
CA LYS A 21 36.82 9.75 -21.83
C LYS A 21 35.69 10.67 -21.38
N ALA A 22 35.90 11.45 -20.33
CA ALA A 22 34.92 12.39 -19.79
C ALA A 22 35.61 13.67 -19.31
N ASP A 23 34.93 14.80 -19.52
CA ASP A 23 35.40 16.11 -19.06
C ASP A 23 35.22 16.27 -17.54
N PHE A 24 36.28 16.71 -16.86
CA PHE A 24 36.29 16.85 -15.40
C PHE A 24 35.26 17.89 -14.92
N GLN A 25 35.23 19.07 -15.53
CA GLN A 25 34.36 20.17 -15.11
C GLN A 25 32.88 19.81 -15.27
N ARG A 26 32.54 19.14 -16.37
CA ARG A 26 31.20 18.64 -16.63
C ARG A 26 30.75 17.58 -15.63
N VAL A 27 31.64 16.65 -15.25
CA VAL A 27 31.33 15.62 -14.25
C VAL A 27 31.11 16.26 -12.87
N VAL A 28 32.01 17.16 -12.45
CA VAL A 28 31.89 17.84 -11.14
C VAL A 28 30.61 18.67 -11.07
N GLY A 29 30.34 19.50 -12.09
CA GLY A 29 29.13 20.33 -12.14
C GLY A 29 27.85 19.49 -12.10
N HIS A 30 27.83 18.35 -12.80
CA HIS A 30 26.69 17.43 -12.75
C HIS A 30 26.47 16.82 -11.36
N VAL A 31 27.53 16.37 -10.71
CA VAL A 31 27.47 15.77 -9.37
C VAL A 31 27.02 16.80 -8.33
N LEU A 32 27.59 18.01 -8.36
CA LEU A 32 27.21 19.10 -7.47
C LEU A 32 25.72 19.44 -7.61
N LYS A 33 25.21 19.53 -8.85
CA LYS A 33 23.79 19.78 -9.10
C LYS A 33 22.90 18.67 -8.51
N ILE A 34 23.26 17.40 -8.73
CA ILE A 34 22.53 16.26 -8.16
C ILE A 34 22.46 16.34 -6.62
N PHE A 35 23.58 16.68 -5.97
CA PHE A 35 23.61 16.79 -4.51
C PHE A 35 22.92 18.03 -3.98
N GLN A 36 22.96 19.15 -4.71
CA GLN A 36 22.20 20.35 -4.38
C GLN A 36 20.69 20.07 -4.37
N ASP A 37 20.17 19.41 -5.41
CA ASP A 37 18.76 19.02 -5.47
C ASP A 37 18.36 18.06 -4.35
N LYS A 38 19.23 17.09 -4.05
CA LYS A 38 19.04 16.15 -2.93
C LYS A 38 19.06 16.86 -1.58
N PHE A 39 19.94 17.84 -1.41
CA PHE A 39 20.05 18.62 -0.18
C PHE A 39 18.82 19.51 0.02
N ASN A 40 18.33 20.17 -1.03
CA ASN A 40 17.08 20.92 -0.98
C ASN A 40 15.89 20.03 -0.59
N HIS A 41 15.82 18.83 -1.16
CA HIS A 41 14.80 17.85 -0.75
C HIS A 41 14.96 17.37 0.70
N PHE A 42 16.21 17.18 1.16
CA PHE A 42 16.51 16.82 2.54
C PHE A 42 16.07 17.91 3.51
N ARG A 43 16.34 19.18 3.21
CA ARG A 43 15.89 20.33 4.03
C ARG A 43 14.37 20.36 4.19
N LEU A 44 13.62 20.15 3.13
CA LEU A 44 12.15 20.08 3.19
C LEU A 44 11.64 18.88 4.01
N SER A 45 12.45 17.84 4.13
CA SER A 45 12.10 16.59 4.81
C SER A 45 12.73 16.46 6.20
N VAL A 46 13.41 17.50 6.70
CA VAL A 46 14.15 17.46 7.97
C VAL A 46 13.26 17.09 9.15
N GLY A 47 12.04 17.64 9.18
CA GLY A 47 11.08 17.35 10.25
C GLY A 47 10.64 15.88 10.32
N ALA A 48 10.79 15.09 9.24
CA ALA A 48 10.56 13.65 9.30
C ALA A 48 11.67 12.92 10.07
N MET A 49 12.92 13.35 9.92
CA MET A 49 14.04 12.81 10.69
C MET A 49 14.01 13.29 12.13
N GLU A 50 13.71 14.56 12.38
CA GLU A 50 13.54 15.07 13.76
C GLU A 50 12.47 14.28 14.52
N ARG A 51 11.34 13.96 13.86
CA ARG A 51 10.31 13.08 14.45
C ARG A 51 10.85 11.68 14.76
N LEU A 52 11.62 11.07 13.86
CA LEU A 52 12.26 9.78 14.11
C LEU A 52 13.23 9.84 15.30
N PHE A 53 14.10 10.85 15.34
CA PHE A 53 15.09 11.02 16.40
C PHE A 53 14.45 11.30 17.75
N ASN A 54 13.47 12.21 17.82
CA ASN A 54 12.75 12.50 19.06
C ASN A 54 12.07 11.26 19.62
N VAL A 55 11.51 10.44 18.73
CA VAL A 55 10.89 9.16 19.08
C VAL A 55 11.93 8.14 19.58
N MET A 56 13.10 8.04 18.94
CA MET A 56 14.19 7.15 19.38
C MET A 56 14.81 7.59 20.71
N LEU A 57 15.07 8.88 20.89
CA LEU A 57 15.64 9.45 22.11
C LEU A 57 14.68 9.32 23.29
N ALA A 58 13.38 9.56 23.08
CA ALA A 58 12.38 9.38 24.12
C ALA A 58 12.21 7.91 24.57
N ALA A 59 12.74 6.94 23.84
CA ALA A 59 12.78 5.53 24.25
C ALA A 59 13.98 5.21 25.16
N GLN A 60 15.02 6.05 25.18
CA GLN A 60 16.25 5.83 25.95
C GLN A 60 16.20 6.43 27.37
N THR A 61 15.31 7.39 27.63
CA THR A 61 15.24 8.13 28.90
C THR A 61 14.30 7.51 29.94
N GLY A 62 13.79 6.30 29.70
CA GLY A 62 12.92 5.59 30.65
C GLY A 62 13.52 4.24 31.01
N ASP A 63 13.75 4.03 32.32
CA ASP A 63 14.29 2.80 32.88
C ASP A 63 13.56 1.53 32.43
N ASN A 64 14.35 0.46 32.30
CA ASN A 64 13.97 -0.96 32.26
C ASN A 64 13.34 -1.53 30.97
N SER A 65 14.22 -2.11 30.15
CA SER A 65 14.14 -3.51 29.67
C SER A 65 12.74 -4.04 29.26
N ASN A 66 12.05 -3.40 28.31
CA ASN A 66 11.16 -4.06 27.31
C ASN A 66 10.43 -3.07 26.37
N LEU A 67 10.96 -1.85 26.17
CA LEU A 67 10.25 -0.76 25.46
C LEU A 67 10.97 -0.27 24.20
N ASN A 68 11.82 -1.10 23.58
CA ASN A 68 12.52 -0.78 22.33
C ASN A 68 11.63 -0.84 21.07
N CYS A 69 10.33 -0.57 21.17
CA CYS A 69 9.56 -0.11 20.01
C CYS A 69 8.80 1.17 20.31
N ILE A 70 9.06 2.13 19.43
CA ILE A 70 8.27 3.30 19.05
C ILE A 70 6.73 3.06 19.09
N ALA A 71 6.28 1.83 18.91
CA ALA A 71 4.89 1.42 18.81
C ALA A 71 4.06 1.60 20.11
N ASN A 72 4.67 1.75 21.28
CA ASN A 72 3.94 1.81 22.56
C ASN A 72 3.56 3.23 23.03
N LYS A 73 4.02 4.30 22.36
CA LYS A 73 3.70 5.70 22.72
C LYS A 73 2.65 6.37 21.83
N ILE A 74 2.23 5.73 20.74
CA ILE A 74 1.11 6.21 19.93
C ILE A 74 -0.15 5.53 20.46
N GLU A 75 -1.12 6.31 20.93
CA GLU A 75 -2.38 5.75 21.42
C GLU A 75 -3.05 4.91 20.32
N LYS A 76 -3.34 3.65 20.67
CA LYS A 76 -4.00 2.71 19.76
C LYS A 76 -5.46 3.10 19.65
N ARG A 77 -5.96 3.32 18.44
CA ARG A 77 -7.42 3.36 18.22
C ARG A 77 -8.02 2.00 18.54
N HIS A 78 -9.16 2.02 19.24
CA HIS A 78 -9.80 0.85 19.84
C HIS A 78 -10.06 -0.30 18.83
N ASP A 79 -10.24 0.04 17.55
CA ASP A 79 -10.62 -0.89 16.47
C ASP A 79 -9.44 -1.67 15.85
N SER A 80 -8.19 -1.39 16.22
CA SER A 80 -6.98 -1.95 15.56
C SER A 80 -6.20 -2.96 16.41
N LYS A 81 -6.79 -3.49 17.48
CA LYS A 81 -6.07 -4.30 18.49
C LYS A 81 -5.44 -5.58 17.93
N ASP A 82 -6.04 -6.23 16.94
CA ASP A 82 -5.55 -7.53 16.45
C ASP A 82 -4.74 -7.51 15.16
N ASP A 83 -4.88 -6.46 14.35
CA ASP A 83 -4.23 -6.37 13.04
C ASP A 83 -3.02 -5.43 13.01
N TYR A 84 -2.74 -4.69 14.09
CA TYR A 84 -1.59 -3.78 14.13
C TYR A 84 -0.26 -4.54 14.16
N ILE A 85 0.70 -4.06 13.37
CA ILE A 85 2.03 -4.67 13.23
C ILE A 85 3.16 -3.76 13.72
N ASN A 86 3.11 -2.48 13.36
CA ASN A 86 4.09 -1.48 13.78
C ASN A 86 3.52 -0.06 13.59
N PHE A 87 4.23 0.99 14.01
CA PHE A 87 3.86 2.38 13.73
C PHE A 87 4.02 2.72 12.23
N CYS A 88 3.26 3.70 11.76
CA CYS A 88 3.36 4.20 10.41
C CYS A 88 4.57 5.13 10.25
N ILE A 89 5.57 4.66 9.51
CA ILE A 89 6.80 5.42 9.20
C ILE A 89 6.57 6.71 8.39
N LYS A 90 5.38 6.90 7.79
CA LYS A 90 5.09 8.10 7.00
C LYS A 90 4.58 9.24 7.87
N CYS A 91 3.63 8.97 8.76
CA CYS A 91 2.98 10.01 9.55
C CYS A 91 3.43 10.06 11.01
N PHE A 92 4.04 8.98 11.55
CA PHE A 92 4.41 8.85 12.97
C PHE A 92 3.27 9.11 13.97
N LYS A 93 2.02 9.04 13.51
CA LYS A 93 0.80 9.33 14.28
C LYS A 93 -0.20 8.16 14.28
N GLY A 94 0.12 7.07 13.61
CA GLY A 94 -0.80 5.95 13.42
C GLY A 94 -0.05 4.65 13.32
N HIS A 95 -0.80 3.57 13.17
CA HIS A 95 -0.31 2.20 13.12
C HIS A 95 -0.54 1.60 11.74
N PHE A 96 0.37 0.73 11.33
CA PHE A 96 0.18 -0.16 10.20
C PHE A 96 -0.66 -1.36 10.63
N CYS A 97 -1.81 -1.51 9.99
CA CYS A 97 -2.71 -2.63 10.20
C CYS A 97 -2.74 -3.52 8.95
N ILE A 98 -2.78 -4.83 9.15
CA ILE A 98 -2.96 -5.81 8.07
C ILE A 98 -4.35 -5.61 7.47
N GLN A 99 -4.41 -5.53 6.14
CA GLN A 99 -5.67 -5.48 5.39
C GLN A 99 -5.59 -6.32 4.13
N HIS A 100 -6.65 -7.09 3.85
CA HIS A 100 -6.84 -7.77 2.58
C HIS A 100 -7.67 -6.90 1.63
N HIS A 101 -7.29 -6.85 0.35
CA HIS A 101 -8.04 -6.14 -0.69
C HIS A 101 -8.25 -7.03 -1.91
N ASN A 102 -9.51 -7.24 -2.29
CA ASN A 102 -9.92 -8.19 -3.35
C ASN A 102 -9.11 -8.10 -4.65
N LYS A 103 -8.74 -6.89 -5.09
CA LYS A 103 -7.94 -6.69 -6.33
C LYS A 103 -6.43 -6.60 -6.14
N LYS A 104 -5.97 -6.29 -4.93
CA LYS A 104 -4.57 -5.88 -4.68
C LYS A 104 -3.84 -6.87 -3.75
N GLY A 105 -4.56 -7.88 -3.25
CA GLY A 105 -4.07 -8.82 -2.25
C GLY A 105 -3.84 -8.16 -0.90
N TRP A 106 -2.99 -8.80 -0.10
CA TRP A 106 -2.61 -8.37 1.23
C TRP A 106 -1.72 -7.12 1.23
N GLY A 107 -1.82 -6.35 2.32
CA GLY A 107 -1.02 -5.16 2.52
C GLY A 107 -1.16 -4.59 3.93
N LEU A 108 -0.25 -3.69 4.28
CA LEU A 108 -0.35 -2.86 5.47
C LEU A 108 -0.97 -1.53 5.07
N LYS A 109 -2.01 -1.09 5.76
CA LYS A 109 -2.58 0.26 5.60
C LYS A 109 -2.48 0.99 6.92
N CYS A 110 -2.12 2.27 6.86
CA CYS A 110 -2.16 3.11 8.05
C CYS A 110 -3.61 3.47 8.41
N ASP A 111 -3.94 3.40 9.69
CA ASP A 111 -5.21 3.84 10.28
C ASP A 111 -5.40 5.38 10.27
N THR A 112 -4.30 6.14 10.30
CA THR A 112 -4.31 7.60 10.39
C THR A 112 -4.08 8.32 9.06
N CYS A 113 -3.40 7.70 8.08
CA CYS A 113 -3.09 8.36 6.81
C CYS A 113 -3.29 7.42 5.60
N ASN A 114 -3.27 7.99 4.39
CA ASN A 114 -3.45 7.22 3.14
C ASN A 114 -2.23 6.39 2.71
N TYR A 115 -1.30 6.09 3.63
CA TYR A 115 -0.13 5.29 3.31
C TYR A 115 -0.43 3.80 3.39
N ALA A 116 0.02 3.05 2.40
CA ALA A 116 -0.14 1.61 2.36
C ALA A 116 1.05 0.95 1.67
N ILE A 117 1.44 -0.20 2.19
CA ILE A 117 2.50 -1.07 1.68
C ILE A 117 1.84 -2.38 1.23
N ARG A 118 2.25 -2.93 0.09
CA ARG A 118 1.75 -4.22 -0.38
C ARG A 118 2.82 -5.27 -0.18
N PHE A 119 2.40 -6.47 0.18
CA PHE A 119 3.32 -7.58 0.40
C PHE A 119 2.59 -8.90 0.14
N CYS A 120 3.35 -9.95 -0.18
CA CYS A 120 2.84 -11.32 -0.31
C CYS A 120 1.53 -11.40 -1.13
N GLN A 121 1.58 -11.05 -2.43
CA GLN A 121 0.40 -11.30 -3.29
C GLN A 121 0.10 -12.79 -3.29
N ASP A 122 -1.19 -13.10 -3.43
CA ASP A 122 -1.71 -14.46 -3.59
C ASP A 122 -1.54 -15.35 -2.35
N ALA A 123 -1.05 -14.79 -1.24
CA ALA A 123 -1.16 -15.44 0.06
C ALA A 123 -2.64 -15.66 0.36
N ALA A 124 -2.99 -16.88 0.74
CA ALA A 124 -4.35 -17.22 1.10
C ALA A 124 -4.74 -16.57 2.42
N ARG A 125 -3.80 -16.55 3.38
CA ARG A 125 -4.02 -16.01 4.73
C ARG A 125 -2.77 -15.31 5.23
N VAL A 126 -2.95 -14.13 5.81
CA VAL A 126 -1.93 -13.43 6.58
C VAL A 126 -2.50 -13.13 7.95
N LYS A 127 -1.79 -13.52 9.00
CA LYS A 127 -2.16 -13.24 10.39
C LYS A 127 -0.95 -12.76 11.18
N ARG A 128 -1.20 -12.08 12.29
CA ARG A 128 -0.17 -11.79 13.29
C ARG A 128 0.26 -13.08 13.99
N ALA A 129 1.56 -13.24 14.22
CA ALA A 129 2.08 -14.34 15.03
C ALA A 129 1.59 -14.18 16.49
N GLN A 130 1.31 -15.30 17.15
CA GLN A 130 0.85 -15.36 18.54
C GLN A 130 1.85 -16.15 19.39
N GLY A 131 1.97 -15.84 20.68
CA GLY A 131 2.86 -16.53 21.63
C GLY A 131 4.14 -15.76 21.97
N GLU A 132 5.08 -16.43 22.64
CA GLU A 132 6.33 -15.83 23.17
C GLU A 132 7.22 -15.22 22.08
N LYS A 133 7.15 -15.74 20.84
CA LYS A 133 7.90 -15.24 19.68
C LYS A 133 7.10 -14.28 18.80
N ALA A 134 6.04 -13.67 19.32
CA ALA A 134 5.20 -12.74 18.55
C ALA A 134 5.95 -11.46 18.11
N HIS A 135 7.00 -11.05 18.82
CA HIS A 135 7.79 -9.86 18.52
C HIS A 135 9.16 -10.21 17.93
N CYS A 136 9.68 -9.33 17.07
CA CYS A 136 11.02 -9.43 16.53
C CYS A 136 12.07 -8.93 17.52
N SER A 137 13.18 -9.64 17.70
CA SER A 137 14.29 -9.22 18.58
C SER A 137 14.96 -7.91 18.16
N GLU A 138 15.03 -7.63 16.86
CA GLU A 138 15.78 -6.50 16.31
C GLU A 138 14.98 -5.18 16.34
N CYS A 139 13.74 -5.23 15.85
CA CYS A 139 12.93 -4.03 15.66
C CYS A 139 11.66 -4.01 16.51
N ASN A 140 11.43 -5.07 17.30
CA ASN A 140 10.28 -5.24 18.19
C ASN A 140 8.91 -4.98 17.52
N SER A 141 8.85 -5.26 16.21
CA SER A 141 7.60 -5.31 15.43
C SER A 141 6.94 -6.67 15.59
N PHE A 142 5.63 -6.73 15.45
CA PHE A 142 4.94 -8.00 15.39
C PHE A 142 5.36 -8.81 14.17
N ARG A 143 5.66 -10.09 14.39
CA ARG A 143 5.90 -11.06 13.32
C ARG A 143 4.56 -11.41 12.67
N ILE A 144 4.61 -11.77 11.40
CA ILE A 144 3.46 -12.19 10.63
C ILE A 144 3.64 -13.65 10.22
N ASN A 145 2.54 -14.38 10.19
CA ASN A 145 2.44 -15.71 9.64
C ASN A 145 1.68 -15.61 8.30
N VAL A 146 2.35 -15.99 7.22
CA VAL A 146 1.85 -15.93 5.84
C VAL A 146 1.68 -17.35 5.35
N VAL A 147 0.48 -17.69 4.88
CA VAL A 147 0.15 -19.02 4.35
C VAL A 147 -0.29 -18.90 2.89
N TYR A 148 0.35 -19.70 2.03
CA TYR A 148 0.03 -19.85 0.61
C TYR A 148 -0.67 -21.19 0.38
N SER A 149 -1.75 -21.18 -0.40
CA SER A 149 -2.49 -22.40 -0.75
C SER A 149 -2.04 -23.03 -2.07
N LYS A 150 -1.43 -22.25 -2.97
CA LYS A 150 -0.88 -22.69 -4.26
C LYS A 150 0.39 -21.89 -4.55
N ASP A 151 1.38 -22.51 -5.20
CA ASP A 151 2.63 -21.90 -5.67
C ASP A 151 3.29 -20.96 -4.64
N SER A 152 3.82 -21.55 -3.56
CA SER A 152 4.51 -20.77 -2.52
C SER A 152 5.81 -20.16 -3.04
N PRO A 153 6.03 -18.85 -2.85
CA PRO A 153 7.26 -18.19 -3.25
C PRO A 153 8.43 -18.39 -2.26
N PHE A 154 8.19 -19.12 -1.17
CA PHE A 154 9.20 -19.32 -0.12
C PHE A 154 10.25 -20.39 -0.49
N PRO A 155 11.50 -20.25 0.00
CA PRO A 155 12.54 -21.24 -0.23
C PRO A 155 12.11 -22.62 0.29
N ASN A 156 12.52 -23.68 -0.41
CA ASN A 156 12.22 -25.07 -0.11
C ASN A 156 10.74 -25.48 -0.23
N GLY A 157 9.90 -24.66 -0.88
CA GLY A 157 8.50 -25.01 -1.16
C GLY A 157 7.59 -25.02 0.07
N GLN A 158 7.99 -24.36 1.16
CA GLN A 158 7.18 -24.29 2.38
C GLN A 158 5.89 -23.49 2.14
N SER A 159 4.74 -24.04 2.52
CA SER A 159 3.43 -23.39 2.33
C SER A 159 3.14 -22.28 3.35
N SER A 160 3.88 -22.23 4.45
CA SER A 160 3.72 -21.21 5.49
C SER A 160 5.07 -20.69 5.94
N TYR A 161 5.14 -19.38 6.18
CA TYR A 161 6.34 -18.73 6.71
C TYR A 161 5.97 -17.74 7.80
N GLU A 162 6.72 -17.79 8.91
CA GLU A 162 6.56 -16.85 10.01
C GLU A 162 7.83 -16.03 10.21
N GLY A 163 7.72 -14.72 10.06
CA GLY A 163 8.85 -13.81 10.09
C GLY A 163 8.47 -12.38 10.40
N CYS A 164 9.48 -11.55 10.64
CA CYS A 164 9.29 -10.11 10.77
C CYS A 164 9.23 -9.48 9.37
N LEU A 165 8.16 -8.75 9.04
CA LEU A 165 8.05 -8.11 7.73
C LEU A 165 9.22 -7.17 7.40
N PHE A 166 9.83 -6.52 8.40
CA PHE A 166 10.86 -5.49 8.18
C PHE A 166 12.30 -6.01 8.27
N CYS A 167 12.57 -6.95 9.17
CA CYS A 167 13.92 -7.47 9.42
C CYS A 167 14.21 -8.79 8.69
N ASP A 168 13.18 -9.55 8.35
CA ASP A 168 13.33 -10.83 7.67
C ASP A 168 13.56 -10.63 6.17
N ASN A 169 14.67 -11.14 5.65
CA ASN A 169 15.04 -10.97 4.24
C ASN A 169 14.04 -11.63 3.28
N GLN A 170 13.42 -12.76 3.66
CA GLN A 170 12.48 -13.48 2.81
C GLN A 170 11.19 -12.69 2.65
N LEU A 171 10.59 -12.26 3.77
CA LEU A 171 9.37 -11.45 3.73
C LEU A 171 9.62 -10.07 3.14
N ARG A 172 10.76 -9.45 3.44
CA ARG A 172 11.15 -8.15 2.91
C ARG A 172 11.29 -8.17 1.39
N ALA A 173 11.79 -9.26 0.80
CA ALA A 173 11.88 -9.41 -0.65
C ALA A 173 10.51 -9.38 -1.34
N HIS A 174 9.46 -9.83 -0.65
CA HIS A 174 8.08 -9.82 -1.16
C HIS A 174 7.32 -8.52 -0.89
N ILE A 175 7.94 -7.53 -0.23
CA ILE A 175 7.37 -6.20 -0.09
C ILE A 175 7.44 -5.48 -1.43
N ARG A 176 6.28 -5.17 -1.98
CA ARG A 176 6.14 -4.25 -3.10
C ARG A 176 5.65 -2.92 -2.57
N ASN A 177 6.57 -1.96 -2.56
CA ASN A 177 6.18 -0.57 -2.48
C ASN A 177 5.25 -0.29 -3.67
N LEU A 178 4.01 0.12 -3.41
CA LEU A 178 3.44 1.13 -4.29
C LEU A 178 4.38 2.31 -4.09
N ALA A 179 5.30 2.52 -5.04
CA ALA A 179 5.94 3.81 -5.14
C ALA A 179 4.82 4.83 -5.05
N SER A 180 4.75 5.58 -3.94
CA SER A 180 4.07 6.86 -3.98
C SER A 180 4.62 7.52 -5.22
N LYS A 181 3.76 7.85 -6.19
CA LYS A 181 4.18 8.58 -7.38
C LYS A 181 5.17 9.63 -6.91
N PRO A 182 6.40 9.70 -7.48
CA PRO A 182 7.40 10.63 -7.01
C PRO A 182 6.70 11.97 -6.85
N VAL A 183 6.71 12.51 -5.63
CA VAL A 183 6.18 13.84 -5.39
C VAL A 183 7.13 14.73 -6.16
N LYS A 184 6.76 15.09 -7.40
CA LYS A 184 7.48 16.12 -8.14
C LYS A 184 7.48 17.31 -7.21
N ALA A 185 8.66 17.83 -6.90
CA ALA A 185 8.77 19.12 -6.25
C ALA A 185 8.16 20.13 -7.25
N MET A 186 6.88 20.41 -7.08
CA MET A 186 6.17 21.37 -7.92
C MET A 186 6.44 22.76 -7.35
N THR A 187 6.83 23.66 -8.23
CA THR A 187 6.82 25.08 -7.95
C THR A 187 5.38 25.54 -7.65
N GLN A 188 5.23 26.69 -7.00
CA GLN A 188 3.90 27.24 -6.68
C GLN A 188 3.04 27.45 -7.93
N ALA A 189 3.67 27.84 -9.05
CA ALA A 189 3.02 28.00 -10.35
C ALA A 189 2.49 26.68 -10.92
N GLU A 190 3.32 25.63 -10.93
CA GLU A 190 2.89 24.29 -11.39
C GLU A 190 1.76 23.73 -10.50
N ALA A 191 1.79 24.02 -9.19
CA ALA A 191 0.76 23.57 -8.25
C ALA A 191 -0.59 24.25 -8.49
N GLU A 192 -0.58 25.52 -8.87
CA GLU A 192 -1.79 26.26 -9.23
C GLU A 192 -2.36 25.81 -10.58
N GLU A 193 -1.50 25.58 -11.57
CA GLU A 193 -1.90 25.07 -12.89
C GLU A 193 -2.52 23.67 -12.78
N ALA A 194 -1.92 22.78 -11.99
CA ALA A 194 -2.47 21.45 -11.75
C ALA A 194 -3.84 21.49 -11.03
N LYS A 195 -4.05 22.47 -10.15
CA LYS A 195 -5.36 22.69 -9.51
C LYS A 195 -6.40 23.17 -10.52
N LYS A 196 -6.06 24.14 -11.38
CA LYS A 196 -6.93 24.64 -12.46
C LYS A 196 -7.31 23.50 -13.43
N ALA A 197 -6.34 22.71 -13.87
CA ALA A 197 -6.58 21.56 -14.75
C ALA A 197 -7.44 20.47 -14.09
N LEU A 198 -7.33 20.27 -12.77
CA LEU A 198 -8.19 19.33 -12.05
C LEU A 198 -9.64 19.83 -11.96
N GLU A 199 -9.82 21.14 -11.76
CA GLU A 199 -11.14 21.76 -11.69
C GLU A 199 -11.86 21.73 -13.05
N GLU A 200 -11.13 22.04 -14.12
CA GLU A 200 -11.64 21.95 -15.50
C GLU A 200 -12.10 20.51 -15.84
N LYS A 201 -11.30 19.51 -15.49
CA LYS A 201 -11.68 18.09 -15.67
C LYS A 201 -12.92 17.70 -14.87
N LYS A 202 -13.15 18.29 -13.69
CA LYS A 202 -14.38 18.07 -12.91
C LYS A 202 -15.59 18.68 -13.63
N ARG A 203 -15.47 19.90 -14.16
CA ARG A 203 -16.52 20.58 -14.93
C ARG A 203 -16.92 19.77 -16.17
N LEU A 204 -15.94 19.37 -16.99
CA LEU A 204 -16.20 18.54 -18.18
C LEU A 204 -16.88 17.21 -17.83
N LYS A 205 -16.50 16.59 -16.71
CA LYS A 205 -17.12 15.33 -16.26
C LYS A 205 -18.56 15.52 -15.77
N GLU A 206 -18.88 16.66 -15.18
CA GLU A 206 -20.23 17.01 -14.77
C GLU A 206 -21.12 17.33 -15.97
N GLU A 207 -20.61 18.08 -16.94
CA GLU A 207 -21.29 18.39 -18.20
C GLU A 207 -21.59 17.12 -19.00
N GLN A 208 -20.61 16.22 -19.14
CA GLN A 208 -20.83 14.90 -19.74
C GLN A 208 -21.87 14.05 -18.99
N ARG A 209 -22.03 14.23 -17.68
CA ARG A 209 -23.08 13.54 -16.91
C ARG A 209 -24.46 14.16 -17.19
N LYS A 210 -24.56 15.48 -17.30
CA LYS A 210 -25.80 16.19 -17.64
C LYS A 210 -26.29 15.81 -19.04
N LEU A 211 -25.41 15.86 -20.04
CA LEU A 211 -25.72 15.46 -21.42
C LEU A 211 -26.18 13.99 -21.53
N LYS A 212 -25.60 13.08 -20.73
CA LYS A 212 -26.05 11.68 -20.68
C LYS A 212 -27.41 11.49 -20.02
N MET A 213 -27.75 12.32 -19.04
CA MET A 213 -29.07 12.29 -18.38
C MET A 213 -30.15 12.89 -19.30
N GLU A 214 -29.84 13.91 -20.08
CA GLU A 214 -30.75 14.53 -21.05
C GLU A 214 -31.01 13.61 -22.25
N ALA A 215 -29.97 12.96 -22.79
CA ALA A 215 -30.11 11.96 -23.85
C ALA A 215 -30.95 10.73 -23.45
N SER A 216 -31.19 10.52 -22.14
CA SER A 216 -32.02 9.44 -21.62
C SER A 216 -33.50 9.82 -21.44
N LYS A 217 -33.88 11.09 -21.65
CA LYS A 217 -35.27 11.59 -21.49
C LYS A 217 -36.08 11.64 -22.79
N ASP A 218 -35.44 11.64 -23.95
CA ASP A 218 -36.11 11.75 -25.27
C ASP A 218 -36.19 10.43 -26.04
N GLN A 219 -36.88 9.43 -25.48
CA GLN A 219 -37.45 8.34 -26.30
C GLN A 219 -38.92 8.11 -25.94
N PRO A 220 -39.86 8.30 -26.89
CA PRO A 220 -41.23 7.85 -26.73
C PRO A 220 -41.28 6.32 -26.89
N LYS A 221 -41.99 5.63 -25.98
CA LYS A 221 -42.24 4.18 -26.06
C LYS A 221 -43.02 3.82 -27.34
N PRO A 222 -42.56 2.84 -28.15
CA PRO A 222 -43.43 2.09 -29.04
C PRO A 222 -43.73 0.69 -28.48
N LYS A 223 -44.91 0.20 -28.87
CA LYS A 223 -45.61 -1.03 -28.46
C LYS A 223 -45.01 -2.31 -29.06
N ASP A 224 -45.57 -3.41 -28.56
CA ASP A 224 -45.32 -4.84 -28.75
C ASP A 224 -45.01 -5.38 -30.17
N ASP A 225 -44.39 -6.57 -30.13
CA ASP A 225 -44.41 -7.70 -31.06
C ASP A 225 -43.38 -7.89 -32.21
N VAL A 226 -42.46 -8.85 -31.95
CA VAL A 226 -42.13 -10.06 -32.75
C VAL A 226 -41.55 -9.91 -34.18
N LYS A 227 -40.25 -10.23 -34.37
CA LYS A 227 -39.72 -11.52 -34.92
C LYS A 227 -38.20 -11.51 -35.27
N LYS A 228 -37.52 -12.54 -34.74
CA LYS A 228 -36.46 -13.42 -35.33
C LYS A 228 -35.11 -12.83 -35.80
N LYS A 229 -34.03 -13.35 -35.18
CA LYS A 229 -32.97 -14.15 -35.85
C LYS A 229 -32.21 -15.06 -34.84
N LYS A 230 -32.03 -16.33 -35.21
CA LYS A 230 -31.22 -17.42 -34.59
C LYS A 230 -29.76 -17.39 -35.15
N PRO A 231 -28.79 -18.22 -34.71
CA PRO A 231 -28.48 -18.74 -33.35
C PRO A 231 -26.94 -18.84 -32.97
N LYS A 232 -26.65 -18.89 -31.65
CA LYS A 232 -25.68 -19.72 -30.86
C LYS A 232 -24.13 -19.66 -31.11
N PRO A 233 -23.25 -19.97 -30.10
CA PRO A 233 -23.42 -20.98 -29.06
C PRO A 233 -23.06 -20.65 -27.59
N GLN A 234 -23.61 -21.48 -26.72
CA GLN A 234 -23.46 -21.57 -25.25
C GLN A 234 -22.35 -22.56 -24.85
N LYS A 235 -21.71 -22.32 -23.69
CA LYS A 235 -21.27 -23.35 -22.71
C LYS A 235 -21.45 -22.73 -21.31
N LYS A 236 -22.58 -22.95 -20.62
CA LYS A 236 -22.95 -24.01 -19.65
C LYS A 236 -22.17 -23.97 -18.32
N GLY A 237 -22.85 -23.46 -17.29
CA GLY A 237 -22.64 -23.67 -15.85
C GLY A 237 -23.99 -23.39 -15.15
N PRO A 238 -24.36 -24.11 -14.07
CA PRO A 238 -25.76 -24.26 -13.63
C PRO A 238 -26.32 -22.98 -13.01
N VAL A 239 -27.54 -22.63 -13.41
CA VAL A 239 -28.30 -21.47 -12.92
C VAL A 239 -29.07 -21.93 -11.69
N ASP A 240 -28.64 -21.47 -10.52
CA ASP A 240 -29.33 -21.68 -9.26
C ASP A 240 -30.56 -20.76 -9.19
N LYS A 241 -31.76 -21.36 -9.28
CA LYS A 241 -33.04 -20.66 -9.34
C LYS A 241 -33.66 -20.55 -7.93
N LEU A 242 -33.03 -19.77 -7.06
CA LEU A 242 -33.71 -19.31 -5.85
C LEU A 242 -34.05 -17.83 -6.00
N THR A 243 -35.29 -17.49 -5.69
CA THR A 243 -35.73 -16.09 -5.60
C THR A 243 -35.07 -15.44 -4.39
N ASP A 244 -34.88 -14.12 -4.43
CA ASP A 244 -34.18 -13.38 -3.38
C ASP A 244 -34.84 -13.53 -2.00
N GLU A 245 -36.15 -13.79 -1.99
CA GLU A 245 -36.94 -14.10 -0.80
C GLU A 245 -36.55 -15.44 -0.15
N GLN A 246 -36.23 -16.46 -0.95
CA GLN A 246 -35.77 -17.76 -0.45
C GLN A 246 -34.35 -17.69 0.12
N ARG A 247 -33.47 -16.87 -0.47
CA ARG A 247 -32.13 -16.60 0.08
C ARG A 247 -32.20 -15.86 1.42
N MET A 248 -33.14 -14.94 1.56
CA MET A 248 -33.33 -14.20 2.81
C MET A 248 -33.85 -15.12 3.93
N ASN A 249 -34.77 -16.04 3.62
CA ASN A 249 -35.27 -17.01 4.59
C ASN A 249 -34.21 -18.05 5.01
N GLU A 250 -33.32 -18.47 4.11
CA GLU A 250 -32.20 -19.35 4.46
C GLU A 250 -31.15 -18.64 5.34
N PHE A 251 -30.92 -17.34 5.07
CA PHE A 251 -30.03 -16.51 5.89
C PHE A 251 -30.56 -16.33 7.32
N MET A 252 -31.86 -16.11 7.50
CA MET A 252 -32.47 -15.94 8.83
C MET A 252 -32.45 -17.24 9.66
N LYS A 253 -32.53 -18.42 9.02
CA LYS A 253 -32.41 -19.72 9.71
C LYS A 253 -31.02 -19.99 10.29
N ARG A 254 -29.97 -19.34 9.79
CA ARG A 254 -28.60 -19.51 10.30
C ARG A 254 -28.35 -18.80 11.64
N PHE A 255 -29.13 -17.78 11.97
CA PHE A 255 -29.01 -17.04 13.24
C PHE A 255 -29.81 -17.65 14.39
N GLN A 256 -30.77 -18.55 14.11
CA GLN A 256 -31.57 -19.21 15.14
C GLN A 256 -30.94 -20.51 15.66
N LYS A 257 -29.73 -20.86 15.20
CA LYS A 257 -29.07 -22.15 15.52
C LYS A 257 -27.83 -22.01 16.40
N GLU A 258 -27.56 -20.82 16.94
CA GLU A 258 -26.40 -20.58 17.81
C GLU A 258 -26.77 -20.46 19.31
N ASP A 259 -28.03 -20.70 19.70
CA ASP A 259 -28.49 -20.63 21.11
C ASP A 259 -28.89 -21.99 21.73
N GLU A 260 -28.64 -23.13 21.06
CA GLU A 260 -28.71 -24.46 21.68
C GLU A 260 -27.49 -25.28 21.29
N ASP A 261 -26.40 -25.09 22.04
CA ASP A 261 -25.42 -26.12 22.45
C ASP A 261 -24.43 -25.53 23.49
#